data_AF-A0A661QKT7-F1
#
_entry.id   AF-A0A661QKT7-F1
#
_cell.length_a   1.000
_cell.length_b   1.000
_cell.length_c   1.000
_cell.angle_alpha   90.00
_cell.angle_beta   90.00
_cell.angle_gamma   90.00
#
_symmetry.space_group_name_H-M   'P 1'
#
loop_
_entity.id
_entity.type
_entity.pdbx_description
1 polymer ?
#
loop_
_entity_poly.entity_id
_entity_poly.type
_entity_poly.pdbx_seq_one_letter_code
_entity_poly.pdbx_strand_id
1 'polypeptide(L)'
;MNLFEKASKNKLRIATTKGFLSVEDLWDLPLTSQTTSSLDSIARDLSKLVKEGEEESFVTETSKASEDVVALFDIVKHIIAIRLEENKKIRDASRRKHQKQAILAIMADKQTDELKGKSLSELQDLVDAL
;
A
#
# COMPACT_ATOMS: atom_id res chain seq x y z
N MET A 1 -9.17 -8.94 22.26
CA MET A 1 -8.65 -9.95 21.31
C MET A 1 -8.38 -9.24 20.00
N ASN A 2 -7.18 -9.37 19.45
CA ASN A 2 -6.83 -8.74 18.18
C ASN A 2 -7.61 -9.43 17.03
N LEU A 3 -7.99 -8.70 15.97
CA LEU A 3 -8.70 -9.30 14.83
C LEU A 3 -7.91 -10.47 14.22
N PHE A 4 -6.60 -10.30 14.04
CA PHE A 4 -5.72 -11.33 13.49
C PHE A 4 -5.59 -12.55 14.42
N GLU A 5 -5.63 -12.33 15.73
CA GLU A 5 -5.61 -13.39 16.74
C GLU A 5 -6.90 -14.22 16.68
N LYS A 6 -8.07 -13.57 16.53
CA LYS A 6 -9.35 -14.26 16.32
C LYS A 6 -9.35 -15.09 15.06
N ALA A 7 -8.90 -14.51 13.94
CA ALA A 7 -8.85 -15.23 12.68
C ALA A 7 -7.89 -16.41 12.70
N SER A 8 -6.72 -16.27 13.33
CA SER A 8 -5.74 -17.35 13.47
C SER A 8 -6.27 -18.48 14.37
N LYS A 9 -6.80 -18.14 15.56
CA LYS A 9 -7.33 -19.13 16.51
C LYS A 9 -8.50 -19.94 15.94
N ASN A 10 -9.40 -19.26 15.21
CA ASN A 10 -10.57 -19.90 14.59
C ASN A 10 -10.27 -20.48 13.20
N LYS A 11 -9.03 -20.34 12.70
CA LYS A 11 -8.62 -20.75 11.35
C LYS A 11 -9.57 -20.24 10.27
N LEU A 12 -9.95 -18.97 10.37
CA LEU A 12 -10.85 -18.36 9.40
C LEU A 12 -10.22 -18.39 8.01
N ARG A 13 -11.01 -18.77 7.01
CA ARG A 13 -10.62 -18.88 5.61
C ARG A 13 -11.66 -18.18 4.74
N ILE A 14 -11.20 -17.53 3.69
CA ILE A 14 -12.06 -16.87 2.70
C ILE A 14 -12.23 -17.83 1.53
N ALA A 15 -13.47 -18.23 1.24
CA ALA A 15 -13.78 -19.01 0.07
C ALA A 15 -13.70 -18.12 -1.17
N THR A 16 -12.92 -18.54 -2.17
CA THR A 16 -12.83 -17.88 -3.48
C THR A 16 -13.04 -18.90 -4.59
N THR A 17 -13.26 -18.42 -5.81
CA THR A 17 -13.40 -19.27 -7.00
C THR A 17 -12.19 -20.16 -7.28
N LYS A 18 -11.01 -19.80 -6.75
CA LYS A 18 -9.76 -20.56 -6.92
C LYS A 18 -9.39 -21.42 -5.71
N GLY A 19 -10.23 -21.43 -4.67
CA GLY A 19 -9.98 -22.17 -3.42
C GLY A 19 -10.11 -21.30 -2.19
N PHE A 20 -9.59 -21.80 -1.07
CA PHE A 20 -9.63 -21.11 0.21
C PHE A 20 -8.37 -20.30 0.43
N LEU A 21 -8.53 -19.05 0.86
CA LEU A 21 -7.43 -18.17 1.21
C LEU A 21 -7.37 -17.99 2.72
N SER A 22 -6.15 -18.10 3.25
CA SER A 22 -5.83 -17.74 4.62
C SER A 22 -5.64 -16.23 4.79
N VAL A 23 -5.55 -15.77 6.03
CA VAL A 23 -5.23 -14.36 6.32
C VAL A 23 -3.81 -14.03 5.87
N GLU A 24 -2.90 -15.01 5.95
CA GLU A 24 -1.53 -14.89 5.49
C GLU A 24 -1.47 -14.69 3.97
N ASP A 25 -2.24 -15.48 3.20
CA ASP A 25 -2.26 -15.40 1.73
C ASP A 25 -2.73 -14.02 1.22
N LEU A 26 -3.52 -13.29 2.01
CA LEU A 26 -4.00 -11.95 1.64
C LEU A 26 -2.86 -10.94 1.46
N TRP A 27 -1.74 -11.12 2.15
CA TRP A 27 -0.60 -10.21 2.03
C TRP A 27 0.10 -10.29 0.66
N ASP A 28 0.01 -11.45 0.01
CA ASP A 28 0.62 -11.71 -1.29
C ASP A 28 -0.31 -11.35 -2.46
N LEU A 29 -1.56 -10.96 -2.17
CA LEU A 29 -2.52 -10.58 -3.20
C LEU A 29 -2.31 -9.15 -3.70
N PRO A 30 -2.57 -8.91 -5.00
CA PRO A 30 -2.57 -7.56 -5.53
C PRO A 30 -3.71 -6.73 -4.92
N LEU A 31 -3.47 -5.43 -4.69
CA LEU A 31 -4.50 -4.47 -4.26
C LEU A 31 -5.67 -4.44 -5.25
N THR A 32 -5.36 -4.38 -6.54
CA THR A 32 -6.32 -4.43 -7.65
C THR A 32 -5.77 -5.34 -8.74
N SER A 33 -6.64 -6.18 -9.31
CA SER A 33 -6.31 -7.04 -10.45
C SER A 33 -7.56 -7.29 -11.28
N GLN A 34 -7.41 -7.32 -12.60
CA GLN A 34 -8.49 -7.63 -13.53
C GLN A 34 -8.55 -9.12 -13.89
N THR A 35 -7.51 -9.88 -13.57
CA THR A 35 -7.31 -11.27 -14.01
C THR A 35 -7.25 -12.27 -12.87
N THR A 36 -7.03 -11.80 -11.64
CA THR A 36 -6.87 -12.64 -10.44
C THR A 36 -7.67 -12.07 -9.27
N SER A 37 -7.92 -12.91 -8.27
CA SER A 37 -8.52 -12.46 -7.01
C SER A 37 -7.62 -11.40 -6.38
N SER A 38 -8.16 -10.20 -6.22
CA SER A 38 -7.50 -9.06 -5.59
C SER A 38 -8.10 -8.75 -4.23
N LEU A 39 -7.35 -8.00 -3.42
CA LEU A 39 -7.84 -7.52 -2.13
C LEU A 39 -9.13 -6.71 -2.28
N ASP A 40 -9.27 -5.87 -3.31
CA ASP A 40 -10.50 -5.13 -3.58
C ASP A 40 -11.69 -6.05 -3.91
N SER A 41 -11.49 -7.06 -4.78
CA SER A 41 -12.57 -8.01 -5.08
C SER A 41 -13.03 -8.80 -3.84
N ILE A 42 -12.08 -9.25 -3.01
CA ILE A 42 -12.39 -9.98 -1.77
C ILE A 42 -13.11 -9.07 -0.78
N ALA A 43 -12.66 -7.81 -0.63
CA ALA A 43 -13.33 -6.84 0.22
C ALA A 43 -14.77 -6.57 -0.22
N ARG A 44 -15.01 -6.47 -1.53
CA ARG A 44 -16.35 -6.26 -2.09
C ARG A 44 -17.27 -7.45 -1.83
N ASP A 45 -16.78 -8.67 -2.01
CA ASP A 45 -17.56 -9.88 -1.77
C ASP A 45 -17.88 -10.04 -0.28
N LEU A 46 -16.92 -9.82 0.62
CA LEU A 46 -17.15 -9.81 2.06
C LEU A 46 -18.12 -8.69 2.47
N SER A 47 -18.02 -7.50 1.87
CA SER A 47 -18.94 -6.40 2.16
C SER A 47 -20.38 -6.72 1.75
N LYS A 48 -20.60 -7.46 0.64
CA LYS A 48 -21.93 -7.94 0.27
C LYS A 48 -22.47 -8.91 1.29
N LEU A 49 -21.66 -9.90 1.71
CA LEU A 49 -22.05 -10.88 2.73
C LEU A 49 -22.40 -10.22 4.07
N VAL A 50 -21.66 -9.18 4.47
CA VAL A 50 -22.00 -8.39 5.67
C VAL A 50 -23.37 -7.72 5.52
N LYS A 51 -23.64 -7.09 4.37
CA LYS A 51 -24.92 -6.41 4.11
C LYS A 51 -26.09 -7.38 3.95
N GLU A 52 -25.90 -8.49 3.25
CA GLU A 52 -26.91 -9.54 3.08
C GLU A 52 -27.31 -10.15 4.43
N GLY A 53 -26.38 -10.27 5.38
CA GLY A 53 -26.68 -10.70 6.73
C GLY A 53 -27.28 -9.62 7.64
N GLU A 54 -27.30 -8.35 7.20
CA GLU A 54 -28.04 -7.27 7.87
C GLU A 54 -29.47 -7.14 7.35
N GLU A 55 -29.75 -7.63 6.14
CA GLU A 55 -31.11 -7.70 5.60
C GLU A 55 -31.90 -8.86 6.22
N GLU A 56 -33.02 -8.54 6.87
CA GLU A 56 -33.92 -9.53 7.48
C GLU A 56 -34.59 -10.39 6.39
N SER A 57 -34.31 -11.69 6.35
CA SER A 57 -35.15 -12.61 5.60
C SER A 57 -36.46 -12.83 6.37
N PHE A 58 -37.56 -12.45 5.75
CA PHE A 58 -38.91 -12.63 6.30
C PHE A 58 -39.41 -14.09 6.23
N VAL A 59 -38.63 -15.01 5.64
CA VAL A 59 -39.04 -16.40 5.38
C VAL A 59 -38.12 -17.42 6.05
N THR A 60 -36.86 -17.07 6.28
CA THR A 60 -35.87 -17.92 6.94
C THR A 60 -35.22 -17.11 8.05
N GLU A 61 -34.99 -17.67 9.23
CA GLU A 61 -34.17 -17.05 10.27
C GLU A 61 -32.72 -16.85 9.75
N THR A 62 -32.47 -15.82 8.94
CA THR A 62 -31.11 -15.48 8.53
C THR A 62 -30.47 -14.74 9.70
N SER A 63 -29.59 -15.46 10.39
CA SER A 63 -28.72 -14.90 11.42
C SER A 63 -27.94 -13.71 10.84
N LYS A 64 -27.80 -12.65 11.63
CA LYS A 64 -26.80 -11.57 11.46
C LYS A 64 -25.55 -12.10 10.77
N ALA A 65 -24.99 -11.34 9.82
CA ALA A 65 -23.70 -11.67 9.22
C ALA A 65 -22.75 -12.21 10.28
N SER A 66 -22.26 -13.43 10.11
CA SER A 66 -21.50 -14.10 11.17
C SER A 66 -20.37 -13.20 11.63
N GLU A 67 -20.10 -13.16 12.94
CA GLU A 67 -19.02 -12.33 13.48
C GLU A 67 -17.66 -12.62 12.80
N ASP A 68 -17.51 -13.82 12.24
CA ASP A 68 -16.34 -14.26 11.49
C ASP A 68 -16.23 -13.56 10.12
N VAL A 69 -17.35 -13.35 9.41
CA VAL A 69 -17.37 -12.60 8.14
C VAL A 69 -17.02 -11.12 8.39
N VAL A 70 -17.57 -10.53 9.46
CA VAL A 70 -17.24 -9.16 9.86
C VAL A 70 -15.75 -9.06 10.22
N ALA A 71 -15.22 -10.00 11.01
CA ALA A 71 -13.82 -10.03 11.38
C ALA A 71 -12.89 -10.17 10.15
N LEU A 72 -13.24 -11.04 9.20
CA LEU A 72 -12.49 -11.19 7.94
C LEU A 72 -12.52 -9.92 7.10
N PHE A 73 -13.68 -9.25 7.02
CA PHE A 73 -13.81 -7.99 6.28
C PHE A 73 -12.92 -6.89 6.86
N ASP A 74 -12.91 -6.73 8.18
CA ASP A 74 -12.07 -5.74 8.84
C ASP A 74 -10.57 -6.05 8.72
N ILE A 75 -10.18 -7.34 8.75
CA ILE A 75 -8.80 -7.77 8.46
C ILE A 75 -8.39 -7.35 7.05
N VAL A 76 -9.23 -7.64 6.05
CA VAL A 76 -8.94 -7.27 4.65
C VAL A 76 -8.78 -5.75 4.51
N LYS A 77 -9.67 -4.96 5.14
CA LYS A 77 -9.55 -3.48 5.16
C LYS A 77 -8.24 -3.02 5.79
N HIS A 78 -7.84 -3.64 6.90
CA HIS A 78 -6.59 -3.32 7.58
C HIS A 78 -5.36 -3.59 6.68
N ILE A 79 -5.33 -4.75 6.03
CA ILE A 79 -4.27 -5.13 5.10
C ILE A 79 -4.20 -4.14 3.92
N ILE A 80 -5.36 -3.81 3.31
CA ILE A 80 -5.43 -2.83 2.23
C ILE A 80 -4.84 -1.49 2.66
N ALA A 81 -5.21 -0.99 3.85
CA ALA A 81 -4.71 0.29 4.35
C ALA A 81 -3.18 0.29 4.51
N ILE A 82 -2.61 -0.77 5.09
CA ILE A 82 -1.16 -0.92 5.24
C ILE A 82 -0.49 -0.95 3.87
N ARG A 83 -0.96 -1.82 2.97
CA ARG A 83 -0.40 -1.99 1.62
C ARG A 83 -0.44 -0.69 0.80
N LEU A 84 -1.51 0.10 0.92
CA LEU A 84 -1.63 1.40 0.27
C LEU A 84 -0.59 2.40 0.79
N GLU A 85 -0.39 2.44 2.11
CA GLU A 85 0.58 3.32 2.74
C GLU A 85 2.02 2.90 2.39
N GLU A 86 2.34 1.61 2.37
CA GLU A 86 3.64 1.10 1.91
C GLU A 86 3.92 1.49 0.45
N ASN A 87 2.94 1.28 -0.45
CA ASN A 87 3.08 1.67 -1.85
C ASN A 87 3.25 3.18 -2.01
N LYS A 88 2.59 3.99 -1.18
CA LYS A 88 2.77 5.45 -1.15
C LYS A 88 4.18 5.81 -0.71
N LYS A 89 4.69 5.22 0.39
CA LYS A 89 6.06 5.46 0.89
C LYS A 89 7.12 5.10 -0.15
N ILE A 90 6.98 3.97 -0.84
CA ILE A 90 7.91 3.55 -1.89
C ILE A 90 7.91 4.55 -3.06
N ARG A 91 6.73 4.97 -3.52
CA ARG A 91 6.61 5.97 -4.60
C ARG A 91 7.19 7.32 -4.19
N ASP A 92 6.91 7.77 -2.98
CA ASP A 92 7.42 9.03 -2.46
C ASP A 92 8.94 9.01 -2.29
N ALA A 93 9.51 7.89 -1.80
CA ALA A 93 10.95 7.70 -1.69
C ALA A 93 11.62 7.74 -3.06
N SER A 94 11.05 7.05 -4.05
CA SER A 94 11.53 7.09 -5.44
C SER A 94 11.47 8.51 -6.01
N ARG A 95 10.34 9.21 -5.86
CA ARG A 95 10.19 10.60 -6.33
C ARG A 95 11.22 11.53 -5.68
N ARG A 96 11.40 11.45 -4.36
CA ARG A 96 12.40 12.26 -3.63
C ARG A 96 13.81 11.97 -4.10
N LYS A 97 14.14 10.70 -4.39
CA LYS A 97 15.46 10.31 -4.91
C LYS A 97 15.71 10.95 -6.29
N HIS A 98 14.75 10.85 -7.21
CA HIS A 98 14.86 11.45 -8.55
C HIS A 98 14.96 12.99 -8.48
N GLN A 99 14.12 13.63 -7.66
CA GLN A 99 14.16 15.08 -7.46
C GLN A 99 15.50 15.54 -6.87
N LYS A 100 16.01 14.83 -5.85
CA LYS A 100 17.33 15.12 -5.26
C LYS A 100 18.45 15.01 -6.29
N GLN A 101 18.44 13.97 -7.12
CA GLN A 101 19.45 13.80 -8.19
C GLN A 101 19.39 14.94 -9.21
N ALA A 102 18.19 15.34 -9.64
CA ALA A 102 18.02 16.46 -10.57
C ALA A 102 18.51 17.80 -9.97
N ILE A 103 18.18 18.07 -8.70
CA ILE A 103 18.63 19.28 -8.01
C ILE A 103 20.16 19.30 -7.89
N LEU A 104 20.78 18.18 -7.51
CA LEU A 104 22.24 18.08 -7.40
C LEU A 104 22.94 18.32 -8.74
N ALA A 105 22.40 17.80 -9.84
CA ALA A 105 22.93 18.05 -11.17
C ALA A 105 22.87 19.55 -11.52
N ILE A 106 21.72 20.19 -11.32
CA ILE A 106 21.56 21.64 -11.56
C ILE A 106 22.49 22.47 -10.67
N MET A 107 22.70 22.07 -9.42
CA MET A 107 23.64 22.76 -8.53
C MET A 107 25.08 22.65 -9.04
N ALA A 108 25.50 21.46 -9.49
CA ALA A 108 26.82 21.25 -10.06
C ALA A 108 27.03 22.06 -11.35
N ASP A 109 26.02 22.11 -12.21
CA ASP A 109 26.05 22.91 -13.44
C ASP A 109 26.17 24.40 -13.11
N LYS A 110 25.38 24.91 -12.16
CA LYS A 110 25.45 26.31 -11.71
C LYS A 110 26.80 26.67 -11.11
N GLN A 111 27.37 25.79 -10.28
CA GLN A 111 28.71 25.99 -9.71
C GLN A 111 29.77 26.03 -10.83
N THR A 112 29.62 25.17 -11.83
CA THR A 112 30.52 25.13 -12.99
C THR A 112 30.41 26.41 -13.82
N ASP A 113 29.19 26.90 -14.07
CA ASP A 113 28.96 28.13 -14.82
C ASP A 113 29.46 29.37 -14.06
N GLU A 114 29.30 29.39 -12.73
CA GLU A 114 29.88 30.43 -11.88
C GLU A 114 31.41 30.45 -11.96
N LEU A 115 32.06 29.27 -11.90
CA LEU A 115 33.51 29.16 -12.05
C LEU A 115 33.96 29.59 -13.46
N LYS A 116 33.23 29.19 -14.51
CA LYS A 116 33.50 29.63 -15.90
C LYS A 116 33.36 31.14 -16.09
N GLY A 117 32.52 31.80 -15.30
CA GLY A 117 32.31 33.24 -15.34
C GLY A 117 33.37 34.08 -14.63
N LYS A 118 34.24 33.46 -13.80
CA LYS A 118 35.32 34.16 -13.09
C LYS A 118 36.52 34.42 -14.01
N SER A 119 37.26 35.49 -13.75
CA SER A 119 38.52 35.78 -14.43
C SER A 119 39.64 34.84 -13.98
N LEU A 120 40.72 34.75 -14.77
CA LEU A 120 41.85 33.86 -14.50
C LEU A 120 42.55 34.21 -13.17
N SER A 121 42.62 35.50 -12.81
CA SER A 121 43.17 35.95 -11.52
C SER A 121 42.31 35.48 -10.35
N GLU A 122 40.99 35.63 -10.44
CA GLU A 122 40.06 35.22 -9.37
C GLU A 122 40.03 33.69 -9.19
N LEU A 123 40.23 32.93 -10.28
CA LEU A 123 40.36 31.49 -10.22
C LEU A 123 41.67 31.05 -9.55
N GLN A 124 42.77 31.78 -9.77
CA GLN A 124 44.04 31.52 -9.11
C GLN A 124 43.96 31.79 -7.60
N ASP A 125 43.36 32.91 -7.20
CA ASP A 125 43.17 33.25 -5.78
C ASP A 125 42.33 32.18 -5.03
N LEU A 126 41.34 31.58 -5.70
CA LEU A 126 40.52 30.50 -5.13
C LEU A 126 41.31 29.19 -4.95
N VAL A 127 42.26 28.90 -5.84
CA VAL A 127 43.14 27.72 -5.73
C VAL A 127 44.19 27.93 -4.64
N ASP A 128 44.73 29.13 -4.51
CA ASP A 128 45.76 29.45 -3.51
C ASP A 128 45.21 29.54 -2.08
N ALA A 129 43.89 29.69 -1.93
CA ALA A 129 43.17 29.71 -0.64
C ALA A 129 42.71 28.31 -0.14
N LEU A 130 42.91 27.26 -0.94
CA LEU A 130 42.63 25.86 -0.58
C LEU A 130 43.80 25.21 0.17
#